data_AF-A0A074RS69-F1
#
_entry.id   AF-A0A074RS69-F1
#
_cell.length_a   1.000
_cell.length_b   1.000
_cell.length_c   1.000
_cell.angle_alpha   90.00
_cell.angle_beta   90.00
_cell.angle_gamma   90.00
#
_symmetry.space_group_name_H-M   'P 1'
#
loop_
_entity.id
_entity.type
_entity.pdbx_description
1 polymer ?
#
loop_
_entity_poly.entity_id
_entity_poly.type
_entity_poly.pdbx_seq_one_letter_code
_entity_poly.pdbx_strand_id
1 'polypeptide(L)'
;MSRAQSPEGSATSQAAADTDWMQYVGWDGGFHPLDDVAYDQRPEVKKLRKILEKSFIVPAWLANIESPEWATYKRTQRLRDSASNLSSKMSLPKYISNNDEGLSFDVQESLAFILHIPRHAIALQSHFSPLEPMEADRRHPVDTLGSLVWDFQSAEHVIYRTERKLAIPCLPKQANQTRQARRENTGEVQPDACAFIPLGINFVLSGVLENARAALSCFPSTDSLTSHHIYILHWVTEYKRDQDQLNSKRQVAEGLVSALYQRRAYGFPDHFVFGTAHYSRTVIEVVAATWVCSDETDEPVARPQEAKTASVMPLDDQNTSPPRNSFQVGDTTSSPPKAGEEALRASTSLTTEDIKKYNKIVMYSLARYNMTRAEDMMRLYLLMRYTRTLARQYAGEIEKDDYAQVHELLKKAKEFYQWSPTPRAQSNRSEPNSFASVSERQSEGMSIDSYEDSDCNSDPEELKPPNDGSPTQRIAGE
;
A
#
# COMPACT_ATOMS: atom_id res chain seq x y z
N MET A 1 24.64 15.41 -37.50
CA MET A 1 24.10 15.84 -36.19
C MET A 1 23.53 14.61 -35.51
N SER A 2 24.34 13.94 -34.70
CA SER A 2 23.96 12.72 -33.98
C SER A 2 23.23 13.10 -32.70
N ARG A 3 22.03 12.55 -32.54
CA ARG A 3 21.14 12.80 -31.40
C ARG A 3 21.59 11.91 -30.24
N ALA A 4 21.95 12.52 -29.11
CA ALA A 4 22.24 11.83 -27.87
C ALA A 4 21.03 10.98 -27.44
N GLN A 5 21.28 9.70 -27.15
CA GLN A 5 20.32 8.82 -26.52
C GLN A 5 20.11 9.29 -25.07
N SER A 6 18.86 9.58 -24.71
CA SER A 6 18.46 9.84 -23.33
C SER A 6 18.62 8.56 -22.50
N PRO A 7 19.07 8.65 -21.24
CA PRO A 7 19.28 7.48 -20.39
C PRO A 7 17.96 6.76 -20.15
N GLU A 8 17.94 5.48 -20.52
CA GLU A 8 16.87 4.55 -20.20
C GLU A 8 16.66 4.52 -18.69
N GLY A 9 15.41 4.73 -18.26
CA GLY A 9 15.01 4.50 -16.88
C GLY A 9 15.35 3.07 -16.51
N SER A 10 16.13 2.92 -15.44
CA SER A 10 16.68 1.68 -14.90
C SER A 10 15.66 0.55 -14.84
N ALA A 11 15.62 -0.28 -15.88
CA ALA A 11 14.92 -1.55 -15.89
C ALA A 11 15.81 -2.61 -15.25
N THR A 12 15.95 -2.58 -13.92
CA THR A 12 16.43 -3.73 -13.16
C THR A 12 15.22 -4.62 -12.88
N SER A 13 14.66 -5.20 -13.94
CA SER A 13 13.62 -6.22 -13.81
C SER A 13 14.29 -7.52 -13.40
N GLN A 14 14.18 -7.89 -12.13
CA GLN A 14 14.51 -9.25 -11.71
C GLN A 14 13.53 -10.20 -12.42
N ALA A 15 14.05 -11.01 -13.35
CA ALA A 15 13.26 -11.98 -14.09
C ALA A 15 12.78 -13.05 -13.10
N ALA A 16 11.49 -12.99 -12.77
CA ALA A 16 10.82 -13.76 -11.72
C ALA A 16 11.33 -13.44 -10.30
N ALA A 17 10.41 -13.04 -9.42
CA ALA A 17 10.67 -13.14 -7.98
C ALA A 17 11.02 -14.61 -7.69
N ASP A 18 12.27 -14.83 -7.32
CA ASP A 18 12.86 -16.13 -7.09
C ASP A 18 12.02 -16.89 -6.05
N THR A 19 11.68 -18.15 -6.31
CA THR A 19 10.91 -18.96 -5.35
C THR A 19 11.67 -19.07 -4.02
N ASP A 20 13.01 -19.07 -4.09
CA ASP A 20 13.88 -19.04 -2.92
C ASP A 20 13.73 -17.72 -2.14
N TRP A 21 13.59 -16.58 -2.85
CA TRP A 21 13.35 -15.29 -2.20
C TRP A 21 11.98 -15.23 -1.55
N MET A 22 10.92 -15.68 -2.24
CA MET A 22 9.57 -15.72 -1.68
C MET A 22 9.52 -16.55 -0.38
N GLN A 23 10.11 -17.75 -0.41
CA GLN A 23 10.21 -18.61 0.76
C GLN A 23 11.03 -17.96 1.88
N TYR A 24 12.13 -17.28 1.53
CA TYR A 24 12.98 -16.58 2.48
C TYR A 24 12.27 -15.43 3.19
N VAL A 25 11.48 -14.64 2.46
CA VAL A 25 10.71 -13.52 3.04
C VAL A 25 9.41 -13.96 3.70
N GLY A 26 9.05 -15.24 3.57
CA GLY A 26 7.83 -15.82 4.13
C GLY A 26 6.56 -15.47 3.36
N TRP A 27 6.66 -15.06 2.09
CA TRP A 27 5.51 -14.83 1.22
C TRP A 27 5.17 -16.12 0.44
N ASP A 28 3.87 -16.44 0.32
CA ASP A 28 3.40 -17.60 -0.44
C ASP A 28 3.34 -17.38 -1.96
N GLY A 29 3.78 -16.22 -2.45
CA GLY A 29 3.77 -15.87 -3.87
C GLY A 29 2.38 -15.57 -4.45
N GLY A 30 1.33 -15.67 -3.64
CA GLY A 30 -0.05 -15.50 -4.03
C GLY A 30 -0.60 -14.09 -3.82
N PHE A 31 -1.57 -13.72 -4.65
CA PHE A 31 -2.47 -12.59 -4.42
C PHE A 31 -3.88 -13.14 -4.25
N HIS A 32 -4.32 -13.25 -3.00
CA HIS A 32 -5.57 -13.90 -2.64
C HIS A 32 -6.76 -12.96 -2.93
N PRO A 33 -7.77 -13.39 -3.69
CA PRO A 33 -9.00 -12.61 -3.86
C PRO A 33 -9.71 -12.43 -2.52
N LEU A 34 -10.28 -11.25 -2.28
CA LEU A 34 -10.98 -10.96 -1.03
C LEU A 34 -12.34 -11.69 -0.93
N ASP A 35 -12.89 -12.13 -2.06
CA ASP A 35 -14.17 -12.83 -2.21
C ASP A 35 -14.05 -14.37 -2.24
N ASP A 36 -12.83 -14.90 -2.08
CA ASP A 36 -12.61 -16.33 -2.03
C ASP A 36 -13.07 -16.92 -0.68
N VAL A 37 -14.07 -17.80 -0.77
CA VAL A 37 -14.73 -18.49 0.34
C VAL A 37 -13.73 -19.24 1.24
N ALA A 38 -12.58 -19.66 0.70
CA ALA A 38 -11.54 -20.32 1.49
C ALA A 38 -10.96 -19.40 2.59
N TYR A 39 -11.06 -18.08 2.43
CA TYR A 39 -10.47 -17.09 3.34
C TYR A 39 -11.51 -16.24 4.09
N ASP A 40 -12.81 -16.41 3.82
CA ASP A 40 -13.92 -15.61 4.39
C ASP A 40 -13.90 -15.48 5.91
N GLN A 41 -13.46 -16.53 6.61
CA GLN A 41 -13.48 -16.54 8.06
C GLN A 41 -12.26 -15.87 8.70
N ARG A 42 -11.21 -15.61 7.93
CA ARG A 42 -9.95 -15.07 8.44
C ARG A 42 -10.13 -13.64 8.97
N PRO A 43 -9.55 -13.33 10.15
CA PRO A 43 -9.74 -12.02 10.78
C PRO A 43 -9.22 -10.87 9.91
N GLU A 44 -8.10 -11.07 9.21
CA GLU A 44 -7.53 -10.08 8.30
C GLU A 44 -8.44 -9.79 7.10
N VAL A 45 -9.07 -10.81 6.51
CA VAL A 45 -10.03 -10.64 5.41
C VAL A 45 -11.25 -9.85 5.87
N LYS A 46 -11.77 -10.13 7.07
CA LYS A 46 -12.88 -9.36 7.67
C LYS A 46 -12.50 -7.89 7.89
N LYS A 47 -11.29 -7.59 8.36
CA LYS A 47 -10.79 -6.21 8.50
C LYS A 47 -10.70 -5.52 7.13
N LEU A 48 -10.16 -6.19 6.11
CA LEU A 48 -10.04 -5.67 4.75
C LEU A 48 -11.39 -5.42 4.07
N ARG A 49 -12.39 -6.29 4.28
CA ARG A 49 -13.76 -6.06 3.79
C ARG A 49 -14.36 -4.79 4.40
N LYS A 50 -14.20 -4.58 5.71
CA LYS A 50 -14.63 -3.34 6.38
C LYS A 50 -13.93 -2.11 5.79
N ILE A 51 -12.62 -2.19 5.50
CA ILE A 51 -11.89 -1.11 4.82
C ILE A 51 -12.51 -0.83 3.44
N LEU A 52 -12.79 -1.88 2.66
CA LEU A 52 -13.35 -1.75 1.32
C LEU A 52 -14.79 -1.19 1.35
N GLU A 53 -15.63 -1.61 2.30
CA GLU A 53 -16.99 -1.09 2.50
C GLU A 53 -17.01 0.43 2.72
N LYS A 54 -15.99 0.97 3.40
CA LYS A 54 -15.86 2.41 3.64
C LYS A 54 -15.62 3.20 2.34
N SER A 55 -15.13 2.57 1.27
CA SER A 55 -14.99 3.20 -0.05
C SER A 55 -16.33 3.42 -0.78
N PHE A 56 -17.44 2.91 -0.23
CA PHE A 56 -18.80 3.14 -0.74
C PHE A 56 -19.53 4.28 -0.02
N ILE A 57 -18.89 4.91 0.98
CA ILE A 57 -19.45 6.06 1.67
C ILE A 57 -19.10 7.33 0.88
N VAL A 58 -20.11 8.07 0.46
CA VAL A 58 -19.97 9.27 -0.39
C VAL A 58 -20.69 10.46 0.23
N PRO A 59 -20.27 11.71 -0.03
CA PRO A 59 -21.05 12.88 0.34
C PRO A 59 -22.46 12.81 -0.27
N ALA A 60 -23.49 13.17 0.50
CA ALA A 60 -24.87 13.11 0.01
C ALA A 60 -25.09 13.99 -1.23
N TRP A 61 -24.41 15.13 -1.32
CA TRP A 61 -24.51 16.03 -2.47
C TRP A 61 -24.00 15.40 -3.78
N LEU A 62 -23.11 14.40 -3.71
CA LEU A 62 -22.48 13.79 -4.88
C LEU A 62 -23.52 13.06 -5.75
N ALA A 63 -24.56 12.48 -5.14
CA ALA A 63 -25.66 11.82 -5.83
C ALA A 63 -26.68 12.79 -6.45
N ASN A 64 -26.64 14.07 -6.08
CA ASN A 64 -27.56 15.08 -6.60
C ASN A 64 -26.81 16.06 -7.51
N ILE A 65 -26.95 15.89 -8.83
CA ILE A 65 -26.33 16.77 -9.82
C ILE A 65 -26.78 18.24 -9.68
N GLU A 66 -27.90 18.50 -9.02
CA GLU A 66 -28.38 19.85 -8.74
C GLU A 66 -27.72 20.55 -7.56
N SER A 67 -26.93 19.83 -6.76
CA SER A 67 -26.20 20.41 -5.62
C SER A 67 -25.22 21.50 -6.08
N PRO A 68 -24.99 22.54 -5.24
CA PRO A 68 -24.14 23.68 -5.59
C PRO A 68 -22.67 23.29 -5.87
N GLU A 69 -22.17 22.24 -5.25
CA GLU A 69 -20.82 21.70 -5.44
C GLU A 69 -20.56 21.28 -6.90
N TRP A 70 -21.62 20.93 -7.64
CA TRP A 70 -21.53 20.59 -9.07
C TRP A 70 -21.56 21.80 -10.01
N ALA A 71 -21.86 23.02 -9.52
CA ALA A 71 -22.15 24.18 -10.35
C ALA A 71 -21.04 24.47 -11.39
N THR A 72 -19.77 24.40 -10.98
CA THR A 72 -18.61 24.63 -11.84
C THR A 72 -18.48 23.56 -12.93
N TYR A 73 -18.74 22.30 -12.58
CA TYR A 73 -18.59 21.16 -13.49
C TYR A 73 -19.76 21.06 -14.49
N LYS A 74 -20.97 21.47 -14.09
CA LYS A 74 -22.13 21.58 -15.00
C LYS A 74 -21.93 22.64 -16.08
N ARG A 75 -21.34 23.77 -15.73
CA ARG A 75 -21.08 24.87 -16.68
C ARG A 75 -19.95 24.53 -17.66
N THR A 76 -18.97 23.75 -17.21
CA THR A 76 -17.83 23.33 -18.03
C THR A 76 -18.25 22.24 -19.00
N GLN A 77 -18.44 22.58 -20.28
CA GLN A 77 -18.89 21.64 -21.32
C GLN A 77 -18.06 20.35 -21.40
N ARG A 78 -16.75 20.44 -21.13
CA ARG A 78 -15.84 19.27 -21.15
C ARG A 78 -16.07 18.30 -19.98
N LEU A 79 -16.54 18.76 -18.82
CA LEU A 79 -16.69 17.90 -17.62
C LEU A 79 -18.14 17.53 -17.34
N ARG A 80 -19.10 18.18 -17.99
CA ARG A 80 -20.54 18.00 -17.78
C ARG A 80 -20.98 16.53 -17.87
N ASP A 81 -20.57 15.82 -18.91
CA ASP A 81 -21.01 14.43 -19.13
C ASP A 81 -20.42 13.50 -18.07
N SER A 82 -19.13 13.65 -17.77
CA SER A 82 -18.46 12.89 -16.70
C SER A 82 -19.07 13.16 -15.34
N ALA A 83 -19.39 14.42 -15.02
CA ALA A 83 -20.03 14.82 -13.77
C ALA A 83 -21.44 14.24 -13.65
N SER A 84 -22.25 14.33 -14.71
CA SER A 84 -23.62 13.80 -14.73
C SER A 84 -23.62 12.28 -14.60
N ASN A 85 -22.73 11.58 -15.32
CA ASN A 85 -22.57 10.14 -15.21
C ASN A 85 -22.11 9.74 -13.81
N LEU A 86 -21.11 10.43 -13.24
CA LEU A 86 -20.64 10.16 -11.89
C LEU A 86 -21.77 10.33 -10.87
N SER A 87 -22.50 11.45 -10.91
CA SER A 87 -23.62 11.71 -10.00
C SER A 87 -24.72 10.65 -10.10
N SER A 88 -25.08 10.25 -11.32
CA SER A 88 -26.03 9.16 -11.56
C SER A 88 -25.54 7.83 -10.97
N LYS A 89 -24.26 7.49 -11.10
CA LYS A 89 -23.69 6.26 -10.50
C LYS A 89 -23.67 6.32 -8.97
N MET A 90 -23.40 7.48 -8.39
CA MET A 90 -23.37 7.68 -6.94
C MET A 90 -24.77 7.68 -6.30
N SER A 91 -25.82 7.79 -7.12
CA SER A 91 -27.21 7.61 -6.69
C SER A 91 -27.64 6.15 -6.54
N LEU A 92 -26.79 5.18 -6.94
CA LEU A 92 -27.14 3.77 -6.86
C LEU A 92 -27.19 3.28 -5.40
N PRO A 93 -28.09 2.33 -5.05
CA PRO A 93 -28.30 1.88 -3.67
C PRO A 93 -27.07 1.28 -2.96
N LYS A 94 -26.05 0.88 -3.72
CA LYS A 94 -24.80 0.34 -3.17
C LYS A 94 -23.95 1.41 -2.47
N TYR A 95 -24.21 2.69 -2.73
CA TYR A 95 -23.50 3.81 -2.10
C TYR A 95 -24.27 4.29 -0.88
N ILE A 96 -23.53 4.61 0.17
CA ILE A 96 -24.07 5.12 1.43
C ILE A 96 -23.81 6.62 1.46
N SER A 97 -24.88 7.41 1.43
CA SER A 97 -24.78 8.86 1.56
C SER A 97 -24.42 9.27 2.98
N ASN A 98 -23.49 10.20 3.12
CA ASN A 98 -23.04 10.75 4.39
C ASN A 98 -22.97 12.29 4.29
N ASN A 99 -23.30 12.97 5.39
CA ASN A 99 -23.25 14.43 5.52
C ASN A 99 -22.01 14.90 6.30
N ASP A 100 -21.00 14.05 6.45
CA ASP A 100 -19.71 14.41 7.04
C ASP A 100 -19.05 15.56 6.26
N GLU A 101 -18.86 16.69 6.93
CA GLU A 101 -18.30 17.91 6.31
C GLU A 101 -16.86 17.68 5.84
N GLY A 102 -16.07 16.92 6.60
CA GLY A 102 -14.69 16.58 6.22
C GLY A 102 -14.62 15.77 4.93
N LEU A 103 -15.47 14.75 4.79
CA LEU A 103 -15.60 13.97 3.55
C LEU A 103 -16.11 14.84 2.40
N SER A 104 -17.09 15.71 2.66
CA SER A 104 -17.64 16.64 1.66
C SER A 104 -16.55 17.54 1.08
N PHE A 105 -15.77 18.19 1.96
CA PHE A 105 -14.69 19.09 1.59
C PHE A 105 -13.58 18.36 0.80
N ASP A 106 -13.10 17.23 1.35
CA ASP A 106 -12.07 16.39 0.74
C ASP A 106 -12.46 15.94 -0.68
N VAL A 107 -13.71 15.48 -0.86
CA VAL A 107 -14.25 15.05 -2.16
C VAL A 107 -14.41 16.23 -3.11
N GLN A 108 -14.90 17.38 -2.62
CA GLN A 108 -15.07 18.57 -3.46
C GLN A 108 -13.74 19.06 -4.04
N GLU A 109 -12.69 19.08 -3.23
CA GLU A 109 -11.34 19.49 -3.65
C GLU A 109 -10.72 18.53 -4.67
N SER A 110 -10.94 17.23 -4.48
CA SER A 110 -10.38 16.19 -5.35
C SER A 110 -11.19 15.93 -6.64
N LEU A 111 -12.43 16.41 -6.71
CA LEU A 111 -13.37 16.09 -7.78
C LEU A 111 -12.85 16.44 -9.19
N ALA A 112 -12.12 17.56 -9.32
CA ALA A 112 -11.55 17.96 -10.61
C ALA A 112 -10.54 16.91 -11.13
N PHE A 113 -9.66 16.41 -10.25
CA PHE A 113 -8.67 15.38 -10.60
C PHE A 113 -9.34 14.05 -10.92
N ILE A 114 -10.33 13.65 -10.12
CA ILE A 114 -11.11 12.42 -10.33
C ILE A 114 -11.82 12.43 -11.69
N LEU A 115 -12.41 13.56 -12.08
CA LEU A 115 -13.10 13.69 -13.38
C LEU A 115 -12.12 13.80 -14.56
N HIS A 116 -10.88 14.25 -14.32
CA HIS A 116 -9.87 14.42 -15.36
C HIS A 116 -9.18 13.10 -15.75
N ILE A 117 -8.91 12.20 -14.78
CA ILE A 117 -8.22 10.93 -15.03
C ILE A 117 -8.88 10.10 -16.15
N PRO A 118 -10.21 9.89 -16.18
CA PRO A 118 -10.89 9.19 -17.27
C PRO A 118 -10.67 9.80 -18.64
N ARG A 119 -10.78 11.13 -18.73
CA ARG A 119 -10.60 11.84 -20.00
C ARG A 119 -9.17 11.68 -20.51
N HIS A 120 -8.21 11.80 -19.60
CA HIS A 120 -6.79 11.60 -19.92
C HIS A 120 -6.52 10.16 -20.38
N ALA A 121 -7.01 9.16 -19.65
CA ALA A 121 -6.84 7.76 -20.00
C ALA A 121 -7.44 7.43 -21.38
N ILE A 122 -8.63 7.95 -21.69
CA ILE A 122 -9.27 7.78 -23.01
C ILE A 122 -8.47 8.48 -24.11
N ALA A 123 -7.97 9.70 -23.86
CA ALA A 123 -7.15 10.42 -24.83
C ALA A 123 -5.86 9.64 -25.15
N LEU A 124 -5.16 9.14 -24.12
CA LEU A 124 -3.97 8.31 -24.31
C LEU A 124 -4.25 7.01 -25.06
N GLN A 125 -5.44 6.41 -24.87
CA GLN A 125 -5.86 5.26 -25.68
C GLN A 125 -6.09 5.62 -27.14
N SER A 126 -6.53 6.84 -27.46
CA SER A 126 -6.79 7.25 -28.85
C SER A 126 -5.51 7.55 -29.66
N HIS A 127 -4.38 7.77 -28.98
CA HIS A 127 -3.09 8.04 -29.61
C HIS A 127 -2.35 6.74 -29.93
N PHE A 128 -2.75 6.08 -31.03
CA PHE A 128 -2.00 4.97 -31.61
C PHE A 128 -1.12 5.45 -32.76
N SER A 129 0.19 5.57 -32.51
CA SER A 129 1.27 5.86 -33.50
C SER A 129 1.22 7.24 -34.20
N PRO A 130 2.35 7.96 -34.39
CA PRO A 130 3.73 7.67 -33.96
C PRO A 130 4.09 8.17 -32.55
N LEU A 131 3.17 8.82 -31.84
CA LEU A 131 3.37 9.35 -30.49
C LEU A 131 2.74 8.44 -29.45
N GLU A 132 3.27 7.22 -29.29
CA GLU A 132 2.79 6.32 -28.25
C GLU A 132 3.06 6.91 -26.86
N PRO A 133 2.05 7.00 -25.97
CA PRO A 133 2.27 7.56 -24.65
C PRO A 133 3.29 6.73 -23.87
N MET A 134 4.10 7.39 -23.06
CA MET A 134 5.03 6.78 -22.11
C MET A 134 4.35 6.51 -20.76
N GLU A 135 5.05 5.80 -19.88
CA GLU A 135 4.57 5.54 -18.51
C GLU A 135 4.29 6.83 -17.75
N ALA A 136 5.19 7.80 -17.85
CA ALA A 136 5.06 9.15 -17.27
C ALA A 136 3.73 9.82 -17.66
N ASP A 137 3.34 9.72 -18.93
CA ASP A 137 2.08 10.29 -19.42
C ASP A 137 0.87 9.64 -18.75
N ARG A 138 0.94 8.33 -18.48
CA ARG A 138 -0.17 7.58 -17.85
C ARG A 138 -0.24 7.81 -16.34
N ARG A 139 0.92 7.86 -15.67
CA ARG A 139 0.97 8.00 -14.21
C ARG A 139 0.69 9.42 -13.73
N HIS A 140 1.02 10.45 -14.51
CA HIS A 140 0.92 11.84 -14.07
C HIS A 140 -0.42 12.24 -13.40
N PRO A 141 -1.60 11.91 -13.97
CA PRO A 141 -2.87 12.23 -13.30
C PRO A 141 -3.10 11.46 -12.00
N VAL A 142 -2.61 10.23 -11.90
CA VAL A 142 -2.74 9.38 -10.71
C VAL A 142 -1.75 9.82 -9.63
N ASP A 143 -0.52 10.17 -10.01
CA ASP A 143 0.47 10.77 -9.10
C ASP A 143 -0.02 12.10 -8.53
N THR A 144 -0.68 12.91 -9.37
CA THR A 144 -1.29 14.18 -8.92
C THR A 144 -2.39 13.93 -7.89
N LEU A 145 -3.26 12.94 -8.13
CA LEU A 145 -4.26 12.52 -7.15
C LEU A 145 -3.60 11.97 -5.87
N GLY A 146 -2.52 11.20 -6.01
CA GLY A 146 -1.71 10.69 -4.91
C GLY A 146 -1.17 11.81 -4.04
N SER A 147 -0.46 12.79 -4.61
CA SER A 147 0.08 13.92 -3.85
C SER A 147 -1.03 14.74 -3.17
N LEU A 148 -2.19 14.93 -3.83
CA LEU A 148 -3.34 15.58 -3.18
C LEU A 148 -3.82 14.80 -1.95
N VAL A 149 -4.06 13.49 -2.08
CA VAL A 149 -4.59 12.67 -0.98
C VAL A 149 -3.60 12.57 0.16
N TRP A 150 -2.34 12.31 -0.18
CA TRP A 150 -1.29 11.92 0.76
C TRP A 150 -0.52 13.10 1.31
N ASP A 151 -0.16 14.13 0.54
CA ASP A 151 0.56 15.30 1.09
C ASP A 151 -0.42 16.38 1.56
N PHE A 152 -1.28 16.84 0.66
CA PHE A 152 -2.08 18.06 0.89
C PHE A 152 -3.21 17.82 1.89
N GLN A 153 -4.11 16.88 1.58
CA GLN A 153 -5.27 16.59 2.42
C GLN A 153 -4.91 15.82 3.70
N SER A 154 -3.69 15.27 3.78
CA SER A 154 -3.22 14.64 5.02
C SER A 154 -2.78 15.66 6.05
N ALA A 155 -2.60 16.94 5.70
CA ALA A 155 -2.01 17.95 6.58
C ALA A 155 -0.68 17.45 7.17
N GLU A 156 0.25 17.01 6.31
CA GLU A 156 1.60 16.52 6.66
C GLU A 156 1.67 15.19 7.44
N HIS A 157 0.53 14.53 7.69
CA HIS A 157 0.51 13.24 8.41
C HIS A 157 0.92 12.05 7.53
N VAL A 158 0.94 12.23 6.21
CA VAL A 158 1.48 11.28 5.24
C VAL A 158 2.25 12.09 4.21
N ILE A 159 3.27 11.48 3.60
CA ILE A 159 4.15 12.13 2.64
C ILE A 159 4.26 11.26 1.39
N TYR A 160 3.95 11.80 0.21
CA TYR A 160 4.08 11.11 -1.07
C TYR A 160 5.41 11.45 -1.75
N ARG A 161 6.17 10.43 -2.15
CA ARG A 161 7.43 10.63 -2.89
C ARG A 161 7.53 9.64 -4.04
N THR A 162 7.93 10.14 -5.19
CA THR A 162 8.22 9.33 -6.37
C THR A 162 9.64 8.81 -6.35
N GLU A 163 9.88 7.67 -7.01
CA GLU A 163 11.21 7.15 -7.36
C GLU A 163 12.15 6.99 -6.15
N ARG A 164 11.59 6.56 -5.01
CA ARG A 164 12.39 6.29 -3.81
C ARG A 164 12.84 4.85 -3.79
N LYS A 165 14.15 4.65 -3.65
CA LYS A 165 14.74 3.34 -3.40
C LYS A 165 14.37 2.84 -2.00
N LEU A 166 13.95 1.58 -1.94
CA LEU A 166 13.63 0.85 -0.74
C LEU A 166 14.60 -0.33 -0.60
N ALA A 167 15.00 -0.63 0.64
CA ALA A 167 15.74 -1.84 0.96
C ALA A 167 14.77 -3.04 1.04
N ILE A 168 15.19 -4.19 0.50
CA ILE A 168 14.45 -5.46 0.59
C ILE A 168 15.35 -6.54 1.19
N PRO A 169 14.78 -7.58 1.83
CA PRO A 169 15.58 -8.70 2.33
C PRO A 169 16.27 -9.39 1.16
N CYS A 170 17.57 -9.66 1.28
CA CYS A 170 18.33 -10.42 0.28
C CYS A 170 18.79 -11.78 0.83
N LEU A 171 18.94 -12.77 -0.06
CA LEU A 171 19.35 -14.11 0.36
C LEU A 171 20.80 -14.09 0.92
N PRO A 172 21.10 -14.82 2.00
CA PRO A 172 22.43 -14.84 2.62
C PRO A 172 23.57 -15.24 1.66
N LYS A 173 23.28 -16.10 0.66
CA LYS A 173 24.26 -16.49 -0.37
C LYS A 173 24.65 -15.34 -1.29
N GLN A 174 23.78 -14.34 -1.45
CA GLN A 174 24.03 -13.11 -2.20
C GLN A 174 24.71 -12.05 -1.31
N ALA A 175 24.42 -12.03 -0.01
CA ALA A 175 25.03 -11.10 0.95
C ALA A 175 26.55 -11.29 1.15
N ASN A 176 27.06 -12.51 0.92
CA ASN A 176 28.50 -12.85 1.04
C ASN A 176 29.31 -12.61 -0.26
N GLN A 177 28.68 -12.18 -1.35
CA GLN A 177 29.40 -11.79 -2.55
C GLN A 177 30.09 -10.43 -2.30
N THR A 178 31.31 -10.27 -2.83
CA THR A 178 32.18 -9.12 -2.60
C THR A 178 31.45 -7.78 -2.76
N ARG A 179 31.85 -6.75 -2.01
CA ARG A 179 31.30 -5.38 -2.04
C ARG A 179 31.06 -4.81 -3.46
N GLN A 180 31.75 -5.33 -4.47
CA GLN A 180 31.65 -4.96 -5.88
C GLN A 180 30.44 -5.62 -6.59
N ALA A 181 30.09 -6.87 -6.25
CA ALA A 181 28.85 -7.53 -6.69
C ALA A 181 27.61 -6.96 -5.98
N ARG A 182 27.78 -6.39 -4.79
CA ARG A 182 26.72 -5.68 -4.04
C ARG A 182 26.19 -4.43 -4.76
N ARG A 183 26.93 -3.88 -5.73
CA ARG A 183 26.47 -2.76 -6.57
C ARG A 183 25.51 -3.20 -7.67
N GLU A 184 25.43 -4.49 -7.97
CA GLU A 184 24.45 -5.06 -8.89
C GLU A 184 23.17 -5.44 -8.12
N ASN A 185 22.39 -4.41 -7.74
CA ASN A 185 20.91 -4.39 -7.59
C ASN A 185 20.17 -5.55 -6.88
N THR A 186 20.77 -6.29 -5.94
CA THR A 186 20.12 -7.49 -5.33
C THR A 186 19.45 -7.27 -3.97
N GLY A 187 19.43 -6.04 -3.43
CA GLY A 187 18.83 -5.72 -2.14
C GLY A 187 18.03 -4.41 -2.11
N GLU A 188 17.76 -3.84 -3.27
CA GLU A 188 17.03 -2.58 -3.41
C GLU A 188 15.94 -2.73 -4.47
N VAL A 189 14.78 -2.11 -4.24
CA VAL A 189 13.71 -1.92 -5.23
C VAL A 189 13.41 -0.42 -5.32
N GLN A 190 13.05 0.07 -6.50
CA GLN A 190 12.70 1.48 -6.69
C GLN A 190 11.30 1.57 -7.27
N PRO A 191 10.26 1.57 -6.42
CA PRO A 191 8.91 1.82 -6.88
C PRO A 191 8.74 3.23 -7.44
N ASP A 192 7.78 3.35 -8.36
CA ASP A 192 7.46 4.62 -9.00
C ASP A 192 7.00 5.66 -7.99
N ALA A 193 6.24 5.24 -6.97
CA ALA A 193 5.91 6.11 -5.86
C ALA A 193 5.64 5.37 -4.55
N CYS A 194 5.75 6.11 -3.46
CA CYS A 194 5.52 5.64 -2.10
C CYS A 194 4.81 6.71 -1.27
N ALA A 195 3.97 6.27 -0.33
CA ALA A 195 3.44 7.11 0.74
C ALA A 195 4.01 6.67 2.09
N PHE A 196 4.56 7.62 2.84
CA PHE A 196 5.24 7.41 4.11
C PHE A 196 4.51 8.12 5.24
N ILE A 197 4.48 7.49 6.41
CA ILE A 197 4.03 8.08 7.66
C ILE A 197 5.24 8.70 8.35
N PRO A 198 5.34 10.03 8.47
CA PRO A 198 6.33 10.64 9.35
C PRO A 198 5.94 10.37 10.80
N LEU A 199 6.90 9.89 11.58
CA LEU A 199 6.83 9.82 13.03
C LEU A 199 7.39 11.11 13.63
N GLY A 200 6.82 11.53 14.76
CA GLY A 200 7.37 12.61 15.57
C GLY A 200 8.83 12.34 15.95
N ILE A 201 9.66 13.39 15.93
CA ILE A 201 11.07 13.32 16.31
C ILE A 201 11.18 13.11 17.82
N ASN A 202 11.10 11.87 18.28
CA ASN A 202 11.51 11.53 19.64
C ASN A 202 13.02 11.25 19.64
N PHE A 203 13.79 12.27 20.04
CA PHE A 203 15.25 12.24 20.19
C PHE A 203 15.78 11.07 21.06
N VAL A 204 14.90 10.40 21.82
CA VAL A 204 15.20 9.28 22.72
C VAL A 204 15.64 8.01 21.95
N LEU A 205 15.27 7.86 20.68
CA LEU A 205 15.67 6.72 19.85
C LEU A 205 17.13 6.80 19.34
N SER A 206 17.78 7.97 19.38
CA SER A 206 19.08 8.16 18.72
C SER A 206 20.25 7.33 19.31
N GLY A 207 20.20 6.97 20.60
CA GLY A 207 21.35 6.32 21.27
C GLY A 207 21.30 4.80 21.37
N VAL A 208 20.10 4.20 21.36
CA VAL A 208 19.91 2.75 21.65
C VAL A 208 19.67 1.93 20.38
N LEU A 209 19.39 2.59 19.25
CA LEU A 209 18.95 1.96 18.01
C LEU A 209 20.01 1.84 16.92
N GLU A 210 21.29 2.08 17.18
CA GLU A 210 22.32 1.88 16.14
C GLU A 210 22.25 0.47 15.53
N ASN A 211 22.01 -0.54 16.36
CA ASN A 211 21.89 -1.94 15.93
C ASN A 211 20.50 -2.30 15.35
N ALA A 212 19.50 -1.44 15.51
CA ALA A 212 18.11 -1.68 15.07
C ALA A 212 17.71 -0.80 13.87
N ARG A 213 18.49 0.24 13.56
CA ARG A 213 18.19 1.29 12.57
C ARG A 213 17.90 0.71 11.19
N ALA A 214 18.62 -0.34 10.78
CA ALA A 214 18.43 -0.96 9.48
C ALA A 214 17.05 -1.62 9.32
N ALA A 215 16.53 -2.28 10.37
CA ALA A 215 15.24 -2.96 10.31
C ALA A 215 14.05 -1.99 10.48
N LEU A 216 14.28 -0.84 11.14
CA LEU A 216 13.27 0.21 11.31
C LEU A 216 13.24 1.22 10.17
N SER A 217 14.14 1.09 9.21
CA SER A 217 14.19 1.91 8.00
C SER A 217 13.86 1.03 6.79
N CYS A 218 12.95 1.50 5.95
CA CYS A 218 12.74 0.90 4.62
C CYS A 218 13.74 1.42 3.57
N PHE A 219 14.63 2.36 3.91
CA PHE A 219 15.61 2.92 2.98
C PHE A 219 16.94 2.16 3.02
N PRO A 220 17.65 2.07 1.89
CA PRO A 220 19.02 1.54 1.86
C PRO A 220 19.92 2.29 2.84
N SER A 221 20.81 1.55 3.50
CA SER A 221 21.80 2.14 4.41
C SER A 221 22.81 2.95 3.60
N THR A 222 22.52 4.23 3.39
CA THR A 222 23.52 5.20 2.93
C THR A 222 24.41 5.58 4.10
N ASP A 223 25.69 5.89 3.88
CA ASP A 223 26.63 6.41 4.89
C ASP A 223 26.21 7.76 5.51
N SER A 224 24.98 8.22 5.26
CA SER A 224 24.38 9.42 5.80
C SER A 224 24.04 9.29 7.28
N LEU A 225 24.37 10.32 8.05
CA LEU A 225 23.99 10.50 9.45
C LEU A 225 22.48 10.77 9.65
N THR A 226 21.71 11.00 8.58
CA THR A 226 20.27 11.28 8.66
C THR A 226 19.48 10.01 8.96
N SER A 227 18.76 10.03 10.07
CA SER A 227 17.90 8.91 10.47
C SER A 227 16.62 8.86 9.65
N HIS A 228 16.61 8.00 8.63
CA HIS A 228 15.43 7.76 7.81
C HIS A 228 14.40 6.81 8.46
N HIS A 229 14.67 6.30 9.66
CA HIS A 229 13.73 5.47 10.43
C HIS A 229 12.47 6.24 10.88
N ILE A 230 12.47 7.57 10.82
CA ILE A 230 11.29 8.37 11.16
C ILE A 230 10.18 8.26 10.10
N TYR A 231 10.41 7.58 8.98
CA TYR A 231 9.42 7.43 7.91
C TYR A 231 9.03 5.97 7.78
N ILE A 232 7.75 5.68 8.01
CA ILE A 232 7.22 4.32 7.87
C ILE A 232 6.47 4.18 6.55
N LEU A 233 6.86 3.21 5.74
CA LEU A 233 6.20 2.95 4.47
C LEU A 233 4.75 2.45 4.70
N HIS A 234 3.80 3.04 3.98
CA HIS A 234 2.37 2.73 4.11
C HIS A 234 1.72 2.35 2.78
N TRP A 235 2.13 3.01 1.69
CA TRP A 235 1.62 2.74 0.35
C TRP A 235 2.76 2.63 -0.67
N VAL A 236 2.70 1.66 -1.58
CA VAL A 236 3.63 1.50 -2.71
C VAL A 236 2.88 1.51 -4.03
N THR A 237 3.37 2.23 -5.03
CA THR A 237 2.75 2.29 -6.36
C THR A 237 3.74 1.91 -7.44
N GLU A 238 3.28 1.05 -8.35
CA GLU A 238 3.99 0.63 -9.56
C GLU A 238 3.12 0.86 -10.78
N TYR A 239 3.70 1.49 -11.79
CA TYR A 239 3.15 1.67 -13.10
C TYR A 239 3.94 0.82 -14.10
N LYS A 240 3.22 0.21 -15.04
CA LYS A 240 3.82 -0.49 -16.16
C LYS A 240 3.15 -0.09 -17.46
N ARG A 241 3.97 0.02 -18.52
CA ARG A 241 3.53 0.51 -19.83
C ARG A 241 2.48 -0.40 -20.50
N ASP A 242 2.59 -1.71 -20.31
CA ASP A 242 1.85 -2.72 -21.08
C ASP A 242 1.01 -3.68 -20.23
N GLN A 243 0.58 -4.81 -20.82
CA GLN A 243 -0.23 -5.86 -20.19
C GLN A 243 0.55 -6.67 -19.15
N ASP A 244 1.48 -6.03 -18.44
CA ASP A 244 2.41 -6.67 -17.53
C ASP A 244 1.85 -6.70 -16.10
N GLN A 245 0.67 -7.31 -15.96
CA GLN A 245 -0.01 -7.45 -14.68
C GLN A 245 0.91 -8.15 -13.65
N LEU A 246 1.60 -9.20 -14.07
CA LEU A 246 2.40 -10.02 -13.16
C LEU A 246 3.62 -9.26 -12.65
N ASN A 247 4.37 -8.55 -13.51
CA ASN A 247 5.56 -7.82 -13.03
C ASN A 247 5.15 -6.57 -12.23
N SER A 248 4.07 -5.87 -12.62
CA SER A 248 3.54 -4.76 -11.83
C SER A 248 3.20 -5.22 -10.40
N LYS A 249 2.47 -6.33 -10.26
CA LYS A 249 2.11 -6.87 -8.94
C LYS A 249 3.32 -7.37 -8.14
N ARG A 250 4.32 -7.97 -8.80
CA ARG A 250 5.55 -8.44 -8.14
C ARG A 250 6.40 -7.30 -7.58
N GLN A 251 6.57 -6.22 -8.33
CA GLN A 251 7.32 -5.06 -7.83
C GLN A 251 6.58 -4.37 -6.68
N VAL A 252 5.24 -4.31 -6.73
CA VAL A 252 4.44 -3.90 -5.57
C VAL A 252 4.73 -4.82 -4.39
N ALA A 253 4.73 -6.14 -4.57
CA ALA A 253 5.02 -7.10 -3.51
C ALA A 253 6.40 -6.88 -2.87
N GLU A 254 7.45 -6.62 -3.66
CA GLU A 254 8.79 -6.29 -3.16
C GLU A 254 8.77 -5.05 -2.24
N GLY A 255 8.10 -3.98 -2.67
CA GLY A 255 7.93 -2.79 -1.83
C GLY A 255 7.09 -3.05 -0.56
N LEU A 256 6.03 -3.85 -0.66
CA LEU A 256 5.21 -4.23 0.49
C LEU A 256 5.99 -5.07 1.50
N VAL A 257 6.86 -5.97 1.03
CA VAL A 257 7.75 -6.75 1.91
C VAL A 257 8.66 -5.82 2.71
N SER A 258 9.25 -4.81 2.09
CA SER A 258 10.04 -3.78 2.80
C SER A 258 9.24 -3.13 3.93
N ALA A 259 8.01 -2.68 3.64
CA ALA A 259 7.13 -2.07 4.63
C ALA A 259 6.76 -3.04 5.77
N LEU A 260 6.45 -4.30 5.45
CA LEU A 260 6.01 -5.30 6.42
C LEU A 260 7.09 -5.65 7.43
N TYR A 261 8.33 -5.81 6.98
CA TYR A 261 9.43 -6.04 7.91
C TYR A 261 9.69 -4.84 8.80
N GLN A 262 9.59 -3.63 8.26
CA GLN A 262 9.62 -2.41 9.07
C GLN A 262 8.54 -2.45 10.16
N ARG A 263 7.27 -2.73 9.82
CA ARG A 263 6.16 -2.85 10.79
C ARG A 263 6.41 -3.91 11.86
N ARG A 264 6.95 -5.06 11.48
CA ARG A 264 7.30 -6.14 12.41
C ARG A 264 8.42 -5.74 13.36
N ALA A 265 9.42 -5.01 12.89
CA ALA A 265 10.49 -4.46 13.72
C ALA A 265 9.96 -3.43 14.72
N TYR A 266 8.97 -2.62 14.35
CA TYR A 266 8.24 -1.75 15.29
C TYR A 266 7.32 -2.52 16.27
N GLY A 267 7.09 -3.82 16.06
CA GLY A 267 6.24 -4.64 16.90
C GLY A 267 4.76 -4.66 16.53
N PHE A 268 4.42 -4.19 15.32
CA PHE A 268 3.04 -4.12 14.81
C PHE A 268 2.87 -5.00 13.55
N PRO A 269 3.04 -6.33 13.66
CA PRO A 269 2.96 -7.23 12.51
C PRO A 269 1.56 -7.30 11.87
N ASP A 270 0.50 -6.94 12.62
CA ASP A 270 -0.88 -6.99 12.17
C ASP A 270 -1.35 -5.70 11.47
N HIS A 271 -0.48 -4.68 11.36
CA HIS A 271 -0.73 -3.51 10.52
C HIS A 271 -0.76 -3.92 9.04
N PHE A 272 -1.75 -3.38 8.32
CA PHE A 272 -1.81 -3.51 6.87
C PHE A 272 -0.94 -2.46 6.17
N VAL A 273 -0.25 -2.89 5.14
CA VAL A 273 0.38 -2.01 4.15
C VAL A 273 -0.31 -2.20 2.81
N PHE A 274 -0.33 -1.16 1.98
CA PHE A 274 -1.14 -1.14 0.76
C PHE A 274 -0.27 -0.88 -0.46
N GLY A 275 -0.73 -1.31 -1.62
CA GLY A 275 -0.07 -0.95 -2.86
C GLY A 275 -0.99 -0.90 -4.05
N THR A 276 -0.53 -0.21 -5.08
CA THR A 276 -1.22 -0.01 -6.35
C THR A 276 -0.37 -0.62 -7.46
N ALA A 277 -0.93 -1.61 -8.16
CA ALA A 277 -0.38 -2.14 -9.39
C ALA A 277 -1.18 -1.58 -10.58
N HIS A 278 -0.53 -0.78 -11.42
CA HIS A 278 -1.09 -0.31 -12.68
C HIS A 278 -0.56 -1.12 -13.86
N TYR A 279 -1.48 -1.65 -14.66
CA TYR A 279 -1.19 -2.50 -15.81
C TYR A 279 -2.29 -2.38 -16.87
N SER A 280 -2.05 -2.99 -18.04
CA SER A 280 -3.01 -2.96 -19.16
C SER A 280 -3.43 -1.53 -19.53
N ARG A 281 -2.53 -0.56 -19.31
CA ARG A 281 -2.65 0.88 -19.59
C ARG A 281 -3.71 1.62 -18.77
N THR A 282 -4.72 0.95 -18.23
CA THR A 282 -5.90 1.57 -17.61
C THR A 282 -6.41 0.87 -16.37
N VAL A 283 -5.86 -0.30 -16.02
CA VAL A 283 -6.30 -1.03 -14.84
C VAL A 283 -5.41 -0.64 -13.67
N ILE A 284 -6.04 -0.26 -12.57
CA ILE A 284 -5.42 -0.04 -11.27
C ILE A 284 -5.95 -1.13 -10.34
N GLU A 285 -5.08 -1.98 -9.84
CA GLU A 285 -5.40 -2.98 -8.82
C GLU A 285 -4.78 -2.56 -7.49
N VAL A 286 -5.62 -2.44 -6.46
CA VAL A 286 -5.15 -2.17 -5.10
C VAL A 286 -4.96 -3.50 -4.37
N VAL A 287 -3.81 -3.63 -3.74
CA VAL A 287 -3.37 -4.80 -2.99
C VAL A 287 -3.15 -4.39 -1.54
N ALA A 288 -3.44 -5.29 -0.60
CA ALA A 288 -3.12 -5.10 0.81
C ALA A 288 -2.31 -6.29 1.32
N ALA A 289 -1.34 -6.05 2.20
CA ALA A 289 -0.51 -7.11 2.77
C ALA A 289 -0.35 -6.92 4.28
N THR A 290 -0.17 -8.04 4.98
CA THR A 290 0.05 -8.09 6.43
C THR A 290 0.80 -9.39 6.79
N TRP A 291 1.35 -9.46 8.00
CA TRP A 291 1.80 -10.72 8.54
C TRP A 291 0.62 -11.50 9.13
N VAL A 292 0.69 -12.82 9.05
CA VAL A 292 -0.23 -13.74 9.71
C VAL A 292 0.53 -14.82 10.46
N CYS A 293 -0.13 -15.41 11.45
CA CYS A 293 0.37 -16.61 12.11
C CYS A 293 0.39 -17.77 11.10
N SER A 294 1.51 -18.48 11.00
CA SER A 294 1.46 -19.83 10.42
C SER A 294 0.90 -20.75 11.49
N ASP A 295 -0.40 -20.96 11.45
CA ASP A 295 -0.97 -22.09 12.17
C ASP A 295 -0.44 -23.35 11.44
N GLU A 296 0.54 -24.03 12.04
CA GLU A 296 0.90 -25.38 11.63
C GLU A 296 -0.32 -26.28 11.89
N THR A 297 -1.01 -26.64 10.81
CA THR A 297 -2.02 -27.72 10.70
C THR A 297 -3.42 -27.39 11.22
N ASP A 298 -4.22 -26.73 10.38
CA ASP A 298 -5.61 -27.16 10.21
C ASP A 298 -5.66 -27.95 8.90
N GLU A 299 -5.55 -29.28 8.99
CA GLU A 299 -6.16 -30.12 7.97
C GLU A 299 -7.61 -29.67 7.80
N PRO A 300 -8.16 -29.68 6.56
CA PRO A 300 -9.57 -29.38 6.38
C PRO A 300 -10.37 -30.38 7.20
N VAL A 301 -10.95 -29.91 8.31
CA VAL A 301 -11.79 -30.69 9.21
C VAL A 301 -12.79 -31.45 8.34
N ALA A 302 -12.57 -32.76 8.24
CA ALA A 302 -13.48 -33.67 7.61
C ALA A 302 -14.84 -33.47 8.30
N ARG A 303 -15.86 -33.14 7.49
CA ARG A 303 -17.25 -33.02 7.93
C ARG A 303 -17.59 -34.19 8.86
N PRO A 304 -18.17 -33.96 10.04
CA PRO A 304 -18.81 -35.04 10.76
C PRO A 304 -19.97 -35.54 9.90
N GLN A 305 -19.88 -36.79 9.44
CA GLN A 305 -21.01 -37.51 8.86
C GLN A 305 -22.17 -37.48 9.87
N GLU A 306 -23.29 -36.92 9.45
CA GLU A 306 -24.57 -37.09 10.13
C GLU A 306 -24.88 -38.59 10.21
N ALA A 307 -24.79 -39.14 11.42
CA ALA A 307 -25.25 -40.48 11.72
C ALA A 307 -26.78 -40.50 11.62
N LYS A 308 -27.22 -40.91 10.44
CA LYS A 308 -28.54 -41.38 10.06
C LYS A 308 -29.07 -42.36 11.12
N THR A 309 -29.97 -41.91 12.00
CA THR A 309 -30.78 -42.80 12.83
C THR A 309 -32.22 -42.71 12.37
N ALA A 310 -32.71 -43.82 11.83
CA ALA A 310 -34.08 -43.98 11.38
C ALA A 310 -35.03 -44.16 12.57
N SER A 311 -36.12 -43.38 12.55
CA SER A 311 -37.50 -43.78 12.84
C SER A 311 -37.76 -44.79 13.96
N VAL A 312 -38.34 -44.30 15.07
CA VAL A 312 -39.49 -44.94 15.73
C VAL A 312 -40.42 -43.82 16.26
N MET A 313 -41.62 -43.74 15.70
CA MET A 313 -42.76 -43.01 16.29
C MET A 313 -43.48 -43.95 17.30
N PRO A 314 -44.30 -43.47 18.27
CA PRO A 314 -45.65 -43.00 17.90
C PRO A 314 -46.32 -41.93 18.80
N LEU A 315 -47.33 -41.31 18.16
CA LEU A 315 -48.65 -40.85 18.65
C LEU A 315 -48.82 -39.64 19.58
N ASP A 316 -49.61 -38.68 19.06
CA ASP A 316 -50.77 -37.98 19.62
C ASP A 316 -50.74 -37.55 21.10
N ASP A 317 -50.87 -36.24 21.35
CA ASP A 317 -52.22 -35.69 21.49
C ASP A 317 -52.27 -34.16 21.41
N GLN A 318 -53.40 -33.68 20.89
CA GLN A 318 -53.75 -32.29 20.65
C GLN A 318 -53.99 -31.53 21.96
N ASN A 319 -53.73 -30.21 21.99
CA ASN A 319 -54.79 -29.23 22.28
C ASN A 319 -54.35 -27.74 22.29
N THR A 320 -55.02 -26.99 21.40
CA THR A 320 -55.57 -25.63 21.54
C THR A 320 -54.68 -24.41 21.87
N SER A 321 -54.48 -23.64 20.79
CA SER A 321 -54.50 -22.18 20.55
C SER A 321 -54.66 -21.13 21.70
N PRO A 322 -54.15 -19.89 21.48
CA PRO A 322 -54.10 -18.75 22.42
C PRO A 322 -55.35 -17.85 22.29
N PRO A 323 -55.62 -16.82 23.14
CA PRO A 323 -55.06 -15.45 22.92
C PRO A 323 -55.07 -14.49 24.14
N ARG A 324 -54.22 -13.45 24.19
CA ARG A 324 -54.65 -12.16 24.78
C ARG A 324 -53.74 -10.98 24.40
N ASN A 325 -54.30 -10.07 23.61
CA ASN A 325 -53.85 -8.68 23.54
C ASN A 325 -54.30 -7.95 24.81
N SER A 326 -53.41 -7.15 25.39
CA SER A 326 -53.81 -6.01 26.23
C SER A 326 -52.89 -4.83 25.92
N PHE A 327 -53.48 -3.85 25.25
CA PHE A 327 -52.99 -2.48 25.21
C PHE A 327 -52.95 -1.91 26.63
N GLN A 328 -51.82 -1.32 27.02
CA GLN A 328 -51.77 -0.35 28.08
C GLN A 328 -50.96 0.85 27.61
N VAL A 329 -51.69 1.96 27.45
CA VAL A 329 -51.18 3.31 27.24
C VAL A 329 -50.62 3.80 28.57
N GLY A 330 -49.37 4.22 28.58
CA GLY A 330 -48.70 4.86 29.71
C GLY A 330 -47.75 5.92 29.18
N ASP A 331 -48.18 7.16 29.27
CA ASP A 331 -47.45 8.37 28.90
C ASP A 331 -46.24 8.55 29.84
N THR A 332 -45.04 8.65 29.28
CA THR A 332 -43.88 9.19 30.01
C THR A 332 -42.85 9.69 29.02
N THR A 333 -42.64 11.00 29.04
CA THR A 333 -41.48 11.70 28.49
C THR A 333 -40.17 10.97 28.83
N SER A 334 -39.48 10.44 27.82
CA SER A 334 -38.09 9.99 27.95
C SER A 334 -37.25 10.47 26.78
N SER A 335 -36.24 11.27 27.11
CA SER A 335 -35.11 11.66 26.28
C SER A 335 -34.50 10.46 25.52
N PRO A 336 -33.89 10.68 24.34
CA PRO A 336 -33.26 9.61 23.60
C PRO A 336 -32.07 9.03 24.40
N PRO A 337 -31.94 7.69 24.48
CA PRO A 337 -30.83 7.08 25.19
C PRO A 337 -29.53 7.31 24.40
N LYS A 338 -28.50 7.72 25.15
CA LYS A 338 -27.11 7.81 24.74
C LYS A 338 -26.71 6.58 23.91
N ALA A 339 -26.09 6.85 22.77
CA ALA A 339 -25.34 5.88 21.99
C ALA A 339 -24.30 5.21 22.92
N GLY A 340 -24.58 3.96 23.27
CA GLY A 340 -23.66 3.10 24.00
C GLY A 340 -22.56 2.64 23.07
N GLU A 341 -21.33 2.91 23.50
CA GLU A 341 -20.15 2.06 23.37
C GLU A 341 -20.40 0.67 22.75
N GLU A 342 -20.24 0.56 21.43
CA GLU A 342 -19.78 -0.69 20.84
C GLU A 342 -18.25 -0.63 20.79
N ALA A 343 -17.65 -1.35 21.74
CA ALA A 343 -16.24 -1.47 21.99
C ALA A 343 -15.42 -1.71 20.71
N LEU A 344 -14.73 -0.67 20.24
CA LEU A 344 -13.39 -0.83 19.67
C LEU A 344 -12.56 -1.56 20.73
N ARG A 345 -12.26 -2.84 20.52
CA ARG A 345 -11.31 -3.57 21.37
C ARG A 345 -10.03 -2.74 21.47
N ALA A 346 -9.67 -2.45 22.71
CA ALA A 346 -8.42 -1.88 23.15
C ALA A 346 -7.23 -2.45 22.36
N SER A 347 -6.30 -1.57 21.96
CA SER A 347 -4.96 -1.93 21.50
C SER A 347 -4.30 -2.76 22.62
N THR A 348 -4.46 -4.07 22.53
CA THR A 348 -3.76 -4.98 23.44
C THR A 348 -2.37 -5.08 22.84
N SER A 349 -1.40 -4.40 23.45
CA SER A 349 -0.02 -4.46 22.99
C SER A 349 0.38 -5.93 22.87
N LEU A 350 0.74 -6.35 21.66
CA LEU A 350 1.11 -7.74 21.41
C LEU A 350 2.37 -8.05 22.21
N THR A 351 2.36 -9.17 22.92
CA THR A 351 3.57 -9.63 23.61
C THR A 351 4.63 -10.04 22.58
N THR A 352 5.91 -10.03 22.95
CA THR A 352 6.97 -10.51 22.06
C THR A 352 6.72 -11.93 21.55
N GLU A 353 6.15 -12.81 22.37
CA GLU A 353 5.83 -14.18 21.96
C GLU A 353 4.68 -14.25 20.97
N ASP A 354 3.71 -13.33 21.05
CA ASP A 354 2.65 -13.22 20.05
C ASP A 354 3.20 -12.72 18.72
N ILE A 355 4.08 -11.71 18.73
CA ILE A 355 4.72 -11.16 17.52
C ILE A 355 5.56 -12.23 16.80
N LYS A 356 6.18 -13.16 17.53
CA LYS A 356 6.94 -14.28 16.94
C LYS A 356 6.07 -15.24 16.11
N LYS A 357 4.79 -15.37 16.44
CA LYS A 357 3.86 -16.23 15.68
C LYS A 357 3.61 -15.70 14.27
N TYR A 358 3.65 -14.38 14.09
CA TYR A 358 3.48 -13.70 12.80
C TYR A 358 4.71 -13.90 11.91
N ASN A 359 4.73 -14.96 11.12
CA ASN A 359 5.91 -15.37 10.35
C ASN A 359 5.63 -15.68 8.87
N LYS A 360 4.38 -15.48 8.42
CA LYS A 360 3.98 -15.58 7.02
C LYS A 360 3.44 -14.25 6.52
N ILE A 361 3.87 -13.81 5.35
CA ILE A 361 3.29 -12.68 4.63
C ILE A 361 2.17 -13.20 3.73
N VAL A 362 1.02 -12.54 3.80
CA VAL A 362 -0.10 -12.75 2.87
C VAL A 362 -0.46 -11.46 2.18
N MET A 363 -0.82 -11.56 0.90
CA MET A 363 -1.24 -10.42 0.09
C MET A 363 -2.62 -10.68 -0.50
N TYR A 364 -3.48 -9.67 -0.44
CA TYR A 364 -4.86 -9.73 -0.88
C TYR A 364 -5.12 -8.72 -2.01
N SER A 365 -5.72 -9.19 -3.09
CA SER A 365 -6.27 -8.32 -4.13
C SER A 365 -7.56 -7.69 -3.61
N LEU A 366 -7.51 -6.39 -3.29
CA LEU A 366 -8.59 -5.70 -2.59
C LEU A 366 -9.66 -5.18 -3.55
N ALA A 367 -9.24 -4.50 -4.61
CA ALA A 367 -10.15 -3.94 -5.61
C ALA A 367 -9.45 -3.68 -6.93
N ARG A 368 -10.22 -3.70 -8.02
CA ARG A 368 -9.77 -3.30 -9.36
C ARG A 368 -10.59 -2.13 -9.85
N TYR A 369 -9.91 -1.17 -10.45
CA TYR A 369 -10.47 0.08 -10.93
C TYR A 369 -10.04 0.31 -12.37
N ASN A 370 -10.96 0.80 -13.19
CA ASN A 370 -10.65 1.21 -14.55
C ASN A 370 -10.50 2.73 -14.61
N MET A 371 -9.31 3.21 -14.98
CA MET A 371 -9.00 4.63 -15.09
C MET A 371 -9.94 5.38 -16.04
N THR A 372 -10.51 4.71 -17.04
CA THR A 372 -11.48 5.30 -17.98
C THR A 372 -12.87 5.57 -17.37
N ARG A 373 -13.10 5.18 -16.11
CA ARG A 373 -14.37 5.33 -15.41
C ARG A 373 -14.23 6.25 -14.19
N ALA A 374 -14.96 7.36 -14.20
CA ALA A 374 -14.98 8.31 -13.08
C ALA A 374 -15.46 7.66 -11.77
N GLU A 375 -16.42 6.74 -11.86
CA GLU A 375 -16.93 5.96 -10.72
C GLU A 375 -15.81 5.18 -10.03
N ASP A 376 -14.95 4.51 -10.81
CA ASP A 376 -13.86 3.70 -10.29
C ASP A 376 -12.76 4.58 -9.68
N MET A 377 -12.47 5.73 -10.30
CA MET A 377 -11.50 6.70 -9.76
C MET A 377 -12.00 7.35 -8.47
N MET A 378 -13.30 7.63 -8.35
CA MET A 378 -13.90 8.08 -7.10
C MET A 378 -13.76 7.03 -6.00
N ARG A 379 -14.01 5.75 -6.31
CA ARG A 379 -13.85 4.66 -5.32
C ARG A 379 -12.39 4.47 -4.91
N LEU A 380 -11.45 4.55 -5.86
CA LEU A 380 -10.02 4.53 -5.57
C LEU A 380 -9.64 5.67 -4.61
N TYR A 381 -10.08 6.90 -4.90
CA TYR A 381 -9.87 8.06 -4.04
C TYR A 381 -10.41 7.82 -2.61
N LEU A 382 -11.65 7.35 -2.47
CA LEU A 382 -12.26 7.10 -1.16
C LEU A 382 -11.53 6.00 -0.38
N LEU A 383 -11.03 4.98 -1.07
CA LEU A 383 -10.18 3.95 -0.47
C LEU A 383 -8.86 4.55 0.02
N MET A 384 -8.16 5.33 -0.79
CA MET A 384 -6.92 6.01 -0.40
C MET A 384 -7.15 6.97 0.78
N ARG A 385 -8.27 7.71 0.78
CA ARG A 385 -8.67 8.57 1.89
C ARG A 385 -8.87 7.77 3.18
N TYR A 386 -9.52 6.61 3.11
CA TYR A 386 -9.73 5.79 4.29
C TYR A 386 -8.43 5.18 4.82
N THR A 387 -7.58 4.66 3.94
CA THR A 387 -6.27 4.13 4.33
C THR A 387 -5.32 5.22 4.84
N ARG A 388 -5.51 6.48 4.46
CA ARG A 388 -4.87 7.65 5.10
C ARG A 388 -5.30 7.84 6.54
N THR A 389 -6.59 7.71 6.84
CA THR A 389 -7.08 7.74 8.23
C THR A 389 -6.47 6.59 9.04
N LEU A 390 -6.37 5.40 8.44
CA LEU A 390 -5.71 4.25 9.04
C LEU A 390 -4.20 4.50 9.28
N ALA A 391 -3.53 5.19 8.36
CA ALA A 391 -2.14 5.60 8.54
C ALA A 391 -1.95 6.46 9.80
N ARG A 392 -2.85 7.44 10.03
CA ARG A 392 -2.82 8.27 11.25
C ARG A 392 -3.04 7.44 12.52
N GLN A 393 -3.92 6.44 12.47
CA GLN A 393 -4.11 5.52 13.58
C GLN A 393 -2.82 4.73 13.86
N TYR A 394 -2.19 4.16 12.84
CA TYR A 394 -0.93 3.42 12.98
C TYR A 394 0.21 4.29 13.49
N ALA A 395 0.30 5.55 13.05
CA ALA A 395 1.26 6.51 13.59
C ALA A 395 1.07 6.66 15.11
N GLY A 396 -0.16 6.92 15.54
CA GLY A 396 -0.47 7.09 16.96
C GLY A 396 -0.31 5.83 17.80
N GLU A 397 -0.44 4.63 17.23
CA GLU A 397 -0.13 3.36 17.92
C GLU A 397 1.38 3.20 18.10
N ILE A 398 2.16 3.45 17.05
CA ILE A 398 3.62 3.32 17.07
C ILE A 398 4.24 4.34 18.03
N GLU A 399 3.83 5.60 17.95
CA GLU A 399 4.37 6.67 18.80
C GLU A 399 4.06 6.48 20.30
N LYS A 400 2.97 5.78 20.64
CA LYS A 400 2.60 5.50 22.04
C LYS A 400 3.46 4.42 22.68
N ASP A 401 3.83 3.37 21.92
CA ASP A 401 4.52 2.18 22.44
C ASP A 401 6.03 2.16 22.12
N ASP A 402 6.51 3.10 21.27
CA ASP A 402 7.74 3.01 20.46
C ASP A 402 8.96 2.50 21.22
N TYR A 403 9.36 3.17 22.31
CA TYR A 403 10.65 2.88 22.93
C TYR A 403 10.68 1.55 23.70
N ALA A 404 9.66 1.29 24.52
CA ALA A 404 9.64 0.12 25.40
C ALA A 404 9.47 -1.17 24.59
N GLN A 405 8.57 -1.14 23.61
CA GLN A 405 8.27 -2.29 22.76
C GLN A 405 9.47 -2.65 21.87
N VAL A 406 10.08 -1.67 21.19
CA VAL A 406 11.26 -1.89 20.34
C VAL A 406 12.43 -2.41 21.18
N HIS A 407 12.67 -1.84 22.37
CA HIS A 407 13.74 -2.29 23.26
C HIS A 407 13.52 -3.73 23.76
N GLU A 408 12.28 -4.08 24.14
CA GLU A 408 11.95 -5.44 24.55
C GLU A 408 12.13 -6.44 23.41
N LEU A 409 11.66 -6.10 22.21
CA LEU A 409 11.83 -6.91 21.00
C LEU A 409 13.31 -7.07 20.64
N LEU A 410 14.11 -6.00 20.72
CA LEU A 410 15.54 -6.08 20.46
C LEU A 410 16.25 -7.01 21.46
N LYS A 411 15.75 -7.11 22.70
CA LYS A 411 16.29 -8.02 23.70
C LYS A 411 15.87 -9.48 23.47
N LYS A 412 14.59 -9.72 23.16
CA LYS A 412 13.95 -11.05 23.15
C LYS A 412 13.80 -11.69 21.77
N ALA A 413 13.85 -10.90 20.70
CA ALA A 413 13.59 -11.28 19.31
C ALA A 413 14.57 -10.58 18.35
N LYS A 414 15.88 -10.72 18.62
CA LYS A 414 16.97 -10.09 17.84
C LYS A 414 16.89 -10.40 16.35
N GLU A 415 16.35 -11.57 16.00
CA GLU A 415 16.14 -12.03 14.63
C GLU A 415 15.30 -11.06 13.78
N PHE A 416 14.38 -10.28 14.37
CA PHE A 416 13.60 -9.27 13.63
C PHE A 416 14.45 -8.08 13.18
N TYR A 417 15.57 -7.83 13.87
CA TYR A 417 16.47 -6.72 13.61
C TYR A 417 17.69 -7.13 12.79
N GLN A 418 17.87 -8.42 12.54
CA GLN A 418 18.89 -8.95 11.64
C GLN A 418 18.47 -8.75 10.18
N TRP A 419 18.17 -7.53 9.76
CA TRP A 419 17.92 -7.21 8.36
C TRP A 419 19.25 -7.36 7.58
N SER A 420 19.46 -8.34 6.69
CA SER A 420 18.60 -9.44 6.18
C SER A 420 18.77 -10.77 6.97
N PRO A 421 17.67 -11.52 7.25
CA PRO A 421 17.67 -12.60 8.25
C PRO A 421 18.66 -13.74 7.99
N THR A 422 19.24 -14.26 9.07
CA THR A 422 20.08 -15.46 9.07
C THR A 422 19.25 -16.69 8.67
N PRO A 423 19.75 -17.58 7.79
CA PRO A 423 18.95 -18.71 7.30
C PRO A 423 18.53 -19.62 8.46
N ARG A 424 17.29 -20.13 8.41
CA ARG A 424 16.82 -21.20 9.30
C ARG A 424 17.74 -22.42 9.14
N ALA A 425 18.08 -23.06 10.26
CA ALA A 425 18.65 -24.39 10.23
C ALA A 425 17.69 -25.31 9.46
N GLN A 426 18.19 -25.92 8.38
CA GLN A 426 17.42 -26.93 7.65
C GLN A 426 17.04 -28.04 8.63
N SER A 427 15.74 -28.26 8.79
CA SER A 427 15.23 -29.49 9.37
C SER A 427 15.75 -30.64 8.50
N ASN A 428 16.64 -31.46 9.06
CA ASN A 428 17.22 -32.64 8.42
C ASN A 428 16.09 -33.58 7.96
N ARG A 429 15.61 -33.39 6.74
CA ARG A 429 14.82 -34.38 6.02
C ARG A 429 15.73 -34.96 4.96
N SER A 430 16.19 -36.17 5.27
CA SER A 430 17.12 -36.97 4.52
C SER A 430 16.63 -37.29 3.11
N GLU A 431 17.61 -37.45 2.21
CA GLU A 431 17.63 -38.24 0.96
C GLU A 431 17.31 -37.55 -0.38
N PRO A 432 17.78 -38.10 -1.53
CA PRO A 432 19.05 -38.79 -1.79
C PRO A 432 19.80 -38.28 -3.05
N ASN A 433 21.06 -38.70 -3.17
CA ASN A 433 21.98 -38.53 -4.31
C ASN A 433 21.33 -38.63 -5.71
N SER A 434 21.70 -37.71 -6.60
CA SER A 434 21.66 -37.94 -8.05
C SER A 434 22.50 -36.92 -8.84
N PHE A 435 23.69 -37.40 -9.22
CA PHE A 435 24.47 -37.16 -10.44
C PHE A 435 24.78 -35.76 -10.99
N ALA A 436 26.09 -35.58 -11.17
CA ALA A 436 26.78 -34.54 -11.90
C ALA A 436 26.43 -34.49 -13.39
N SER A 437 26.44 -33.28 -13.94
CA SER A 437 26.76 -33.04 -15.34
C SER A 437 27.55 -31.74 -15.45
N VAL A 438 28.84 -31.93 -15.71
CA VAL A 438 29.82 -30.93 -16.12
C VAL A 438 29.41 -30.37 -17.48
N SER A 439 29.43 -29.05 -17.64
CA SER A 439 29.55 -28.43 -18.97
C SER A 439 30.57 -27.31 -18.89
N GLU A 440 31.76 -27.61 -19.41
CA GLU A 440 32.77 -26.63 -19.82
C GLU A 440 32.22 -25.76 -20.96
N ARG A 441 32.42 -24.44 -20.87
CA ARG A 441 32.66 -23.59 -22.05
C ARG A 441 33.75 -22.58 -21.71
N GLN A 442 34.91 -22.83 -22.30
CA GLN A 442 36.02 -21.91 -22.45
C GLN A 442 35.77 -20.94 -23.61
N SER A 443 36.46 -19.79 -23.52
CA SER A 443 36.83 -18.80 -24.56
C SER A 443 35.68 -17.93 -25.11
N GLU A 444 35.80 -16.62 -25.33
CA GLU A 444 36.91 -15.69 -25.61
C GLU A 444 36.51 -14.31 -25.01
N GLY A 445 37.36 -13.46 -24.43
CA GLY A 445 38.65 -13.03 -24.94
C GLY A 445 38.54 -11.69 -25.70
N MET A 446 38.03 -10.63 -25.08
CA MET A 446 38.21 -9.24 -25.55
C MET A 446 38.50 -8.33 -24.35
N SER A 447 39.79 -8.11 -24.14
CA SER A 447 40.35 -7.04 -23.32
C SER A 447 40.17 -5.72 -24.07
N ILE A 448 39.58 -4.71 -23.45
CA ILE A 448 39.73 -3.32 -23.90
C ILE A 448 40.45 -2.60 -22.76
N ASP A 449 41.68 -2.20 -23.09
CA ASP A 449 42.58 -1.46 -22.22
C ASP A 449 42.02 -0.08 -21.84
N SER A 450 42.46 0.31 -20.64
CA SER A 450 42.26 1.58 -19.96
C SER A 450 42.66 2.77 -20.82
N TYR A 451 41.80 3.81 -20.85
CA TYR A 451 42.23 5.17 -21.10
C TYR A 451 42.02 5.99 -19.83
N GLU A 452 43.13 6.18 -19.12
CA GLU A 452 43.32 7.31 -18.21
C GLU A 452 43.56 8.59 -19.02
N ASP A 453 43.26 9.71 -18.38
CA ASP A 453 43.56 11.11 -18.71
C ASP A 453 42.70 11.82 -19.77
N SER A 454 41.77 12.64 -19.26
CA SER A 454 41.75 14.04 -19.65
C SER A 454 41.18 14.92 -18.55
N ASP A 455 42.06 15.74 -17.98
CA ASP A 455 41.80 16.83 -17.06
C ASP A 455 40.74 17.80 -17.61
N CYS A 456 39.70 18.06 -16.81
CA CYS A 456 38.83 19.21 -17.01
C CYS A 456 38.76 20.03 -15.72
N ASN A 457 39.69 20.99 -15.61
CA ASN A 457 39.60 22.14 -14.73
C ASN A 457 38.23 22.82 -14.92
N SER A 458 37.44 22.88 -13.84
CA SER A 458 36.25 23.72 -13.77
C SER A 458 36.55 24.87 -12.80
N ASP A 459 36.60 26.07 -13.37
CA ASP A 459 36.65 27.35 -12.66
C ASP A 459 35.45 27.50 -11.70
N PRO A 460 35.64 28.04 -10.48
CA PRO A 460 34.55 28.39 -9.59
C PRO A 460 34.00 29.78 -9.93
N GLU A 461 32.76 29.86 -10.42
CA GLU A 461 32.01 31.13 -10.43
C GLU A 461 31.64 31.54 -9.00
N GLU A 462 32.27 32.63 -8.57
CA GLU A 462 32.08 33.32 -7.30
C GLU A 462 30.79 34.17 -7.37
N LEU A 463 29.75 33.75 -6.64
CA LEU A 463 28.51 34.53 -6.50
C LEU A 463 28.72 35.71 -5.54
N LYS A 464 28.67 36.94 -6.07
CA LYS A 464 28.59 38.18 -5.28
C LYS A 464 27.17 38.39 -4.71
N PRO A 465 27.03 38.96 -3.50
CA PRO A 465 25.74 39.17 -2.84
C PRO A 465 25.00 40.41 -3.40
N PRO A 466 23.66 40.48 -3.25
CA PRO A 466 22.88 41.62 -3.70
C PRO A 466 22.96 42.77 -2.68
N ASN A 467 23.35 43.95 -3.15
CA ASN A 467 23.22 45.20 -2.40
C ASN A 467 21.86 45.86 -2.68
N ASP A 468 21.30 46.40 -1.60
CA ASP A 468 20.14 47.28 -1.52
C ASP A 468 20.17 48.44 -2.53
N GLY A 469 18.99 48.76 -3.07
CA GLY A 469 18.78 49.99 -3.83
C GLY A 469 17.47 50.00 -4.61
N SER A 470 16.38 50.36 -3.94
CA SER A 470 15.11 50.76 -4.59
C SER A 470 15.33 51.89 -5.60
N PRO A 471 14.48 52.02 -6.64
CA PRO A 471 13.45 53.05 -6.54
C PRO A 471 12.08 52.67 -7.13
N THR A 472 11.05 53.03 -6.37
CA THR A 472 9.72 53.53 -6.75
C THR A 472 9.31 53.50 -8.22
N GLN A 473 8.25 52.73 -8.54
CA GLN A 473 7.26 53.16 -9.52
C GLN A 473 5.84 52.73 -9.10
N ARG A 474 4.99 53.75 -8.91
CA ARG A 474 3.53 53.68 -8.79
C ARG A 474 2.94 53.18 -10.10
N ILE A 475 1.97 52.27 -10.04
CA ILE A 475 0.85 52.27 -11.00
C ILE A 475 -0.44 52.07 -10.19
N ALA A 476 -1.29 53.09 -10.25
CA ALA A 476 -2.69 53.08 -9.83
C ALA A 476 -3.54 52.48 -10.95
N GLY A 477 -4.69 51.91 -10.59
CA GLY A 477 -5.59 51.24 -11.53
C GLY A 477 -6.41 52.15 -12.42
N GLU A 478 -7.01 51.51 -13.43
CA GLU A 478 -8.42 51.59 -13.84
C GLU A 478 -8.90 50.16 -14.08
#